data_AF-A0A925BI36-F1
#
_entry.id   AF-A0A925BI36-F1
#
_cell.length_a   1.000
_cell.length_b   1.000
_cell.length_c   1.000
_cell.angle_alpha   90.00
_cell.angle_beta   90.00
_cell.angle_gamma   90.00
#
_symmetry.space_group_name_H-M   'P 1'
#
loop_
_entity.id
_entity.type
_entity.pdbx_description
1 polymer ?
#
loop_
_entity_poly.entity_id
_entity_poly.type
_entity_poly.pdbx_seq_one_letter_code
_entity_poly.pdbx_strand_id
1 'polypeptide(L)'
;MAHIFLSYSRKDGTKLAQTLAENLRKAGFSVYDNTQTFHGDVDWREEIFFQIKSSDLIVLLITSEYSRSDSQYEILREAQRLLKVILPFRINDAPLPPALGNMRAIRIQDVERELDYLQTEISRTVQQIANREPGLLNQISGSLQQIKDDVKKRLSGETRIISEGDEPRPQPPQTPGKN
;
A
#
# COMPACT_ATOMS: atom_id res chain seq x y z
N MET A 1 5.22 2.55 -17.11
CA MET A 1 4.66 1.19 -17.14
C MET A 1 5.00 0.56 -15.81
N ALA A 2 4.06 0.00 -15.06
CA ALA A 2 4.34 -0.48 -13.71
C ALA A 2 5.07 -1.85 -13.75
N HIS A 3 6.02 -2.02 -12.83
CA HIS A 3 6.81 -3.23 -12.66
C HIS A 3 6.27 -4.04 -11.48
N ILE A 4 5.88 -5.29 -11.75
CA ILE A 4 5.28 -6.20 -10.78
C ILE A 4 6.24 -7.37 -10.55
N PHE A 5 6.57 -7.64 -9.29
CA PHE A 5 7.29 -8.83 -8.87
C PHE A 5 6.29 -9.88 -8.37
N LEU A 6 6.30 -11.08 -8.96
CA LEU A 6 5.51 -12.22 -8.48
C LEU A 6 6.39 -13.13 -7.62
N SER A 7 6.09 -13.18 -6.32
CA SER A 7 6.69 -14.08 -5.35
C SER A 7 5.79 -15.30 -5.16
N TYR A 8 6.30 -16.50 -5.47
CA TYR A 8 5.58 -17.77 -5.34
C TYR A 8 6.55 -18.93 -5.12
N SER A 9 6.06 -20.04 -4.56
CA SER A 9 6.82 -21.29 -4.51
C SER A 9 6.74 -22.03 -5.85
N ARG A 10 7.89 -22.41 -6.41
CA ARG A 10 7.93 -23.19 -7.66
C ARG A 10 7.31 -24.59 -7.55
N LYS A 11 7.15 -25.11 -6.33
CA LYS A 11 6.62 -26.46 -6.09
C LYS A 11 5.13 -26.59 -6.40
N ASP A 12 4.35 -25.54 -6.13
CA ASP A 12 2.88 -25.56 -6.24
C ASP A 12 2.27 -24.25 -6.80
N GLY A 13 3.07 -23.19 -6.99
CA GLY A 13 2.63 -21.90 -7.49
C GLY A 13 2.94 -21.62 -8.97
N THR A 14 3.76 -22.44 -9.63
CA THR A 14 4.30 -22.15 -10.98
C THR A 14 3.21 -21.93 -12.03
N LYS A 15 2.21 -22.82 -12.10
CA LYS A 15 1.13 -22.71 -13.10
C LYS A 15 0.35 -21.40 -12.93
N LEU A 16 -0.07 -21.09 -11.69
CA LEU A 16 -0.78 -19.85 -11.38
C LEU A 16 0.07 -18.62 -11.71
N ALA A 17 1.33 -18.60 -11.29
CA ALA A 17 2.22 -17.47 -11.53
C ALA A 17 2.41 -17.21 -13.02
N GLN A 18 2.62 -18.25 -13.84
CA GLN A 18 2.78 -18.13 -15.28
C GLN A 18 1.50 -17.59 -15.95
N THR A 19 0.34 -18.18 -15.66
CA THR A 19 -0.93 -17.73 -16.24
C THR A 19 -1.25 -16.28 -15.84
N LEU A 20 -1.04 -15.93 -14.57
CA LEU A 20 -1.25 -14.57 -14.10
C LEU A 20 -0.26 -13.59 -14.73
N ALA A 21 1.02 -13.97 -14.84
CA ALA A 21 2.04 -13.14 -15.48
C ALA A 21 1.72 -12.86 -16.96
N GLU A 22 1.27 -13.88 -17.71
CA GLU A 22 0.81 -13.70 -19.08
C GLU A 22 -0.37 -12.72 -19.19
N ASN A 23 -1.37 -12.86 -18.32
CA ASN A 23 -2.54 -11.97 -18.30
C ASN A 23 -2.15 -10.53 -17.96
N LEU A 24 -1.27 -10.34 -16.97
CA LEU A 24 -0.76 -9.02 -16.59
C LEU A 24 0.09 -8.39 -17.70
N ARG A 25 0.94 -9.18 -18.37
CA ARG A 25 1.71 -8.71 -19.53
C ARG A 25 0.80 -8.29 -20.70
N LYS A 26 -0.24 -9.08 -20.99
CA LYS A 26 -1.28 -8.71 -21.99
C LYS A 26 -2.01 -7.42 -21.63
N ALA A 27 -2.19 -7.16 -20.34
CA ALA A 27 -2.76 -5.90 -19.84
C ALA A 27 -1.76 -4.72 -19.80
N GLY A 28 -0.53 -4.90 -20.28
CA GLY A 28 0.47 -3.84 -20.40
C GLY A 28 1.35 -3.64 -19.17
N PHE A 29 1.41 -4.59 -18.24
CA PHE A 29 2.35 -4.53 -17.11
C PHE A 29 3.69 -5.20 -17.44
N SER A 30 4.77 -4.71 -16.83
CA SER A 30 6.05 -5.43 -16.80
C SER A 30 6.03 -6.39 -15.61
N VAL A 31 6.27 -7.68 -15.85
CA VAL A 31 6.17 -8.71 -14.80
C VAL A 31 7.45 -9.52 -14.70
N TYR A 32 8.03 -9.53 -13.51
CA TYR A 32 9.09 -10.44 -13.12
C TYR A 32 8.47 -11.62 -12.35
N ASP A 33 8.49 -12.81 -12.95
CA ASP A 33 7.88 -14.04 -12.41
C ASP A 33 8.92 -15.10 -12.07
N ASN A 34 10.21 -14.74 -12.00
CA ASN A 34 11.26 -15.65 -11.56
C ASN A 34 11.23 -17.03 -12.27
N THR A 35 10.78 -17.08 -13.53
CA THR A 35 10.78 -18.30 -14.36
C THR A 35 12.12 -18.50 -15.09
N GLN A 36 12.97 -17.48 -15.12
CA GLN A 36 14.25 -17.53 -15.81
C GLN A 36 15.22 -18.47 -15.07
N THR A 37 15.74 -19.45 -15.81
CA THR A 37 16.86 -20.27 -15.38
C THR A 37 18.11 -19.44 -15.49
N PHE A 38 18.81 -19.24 -14.38
CA PHE A 38 20.05 -18.47 -14.34
C PHE A 38 21.15 -19.32 -14.96
N HIS A 39 21.57 -18.97 -16.18
CA HIS A 39 22.72 -19.56 -16.85
C HIS A 39 23.94 -18.64 -16.62
N GLY A 40 24.79 -18.97 -15.65
CA GLY A 40 26.06 -18.27 -15.38
C GLY A 40 26.37 -18.05 -13.89
N ASP A 41 27.53 -17.45 -13.62
CA ASP A 41 28.05 -17.09 -12.28
C ASP A 41 27.34 -15.87 -11.63
N VAL A 42 26.19 -15.44 -12.16
CA VAL A 42 25.41 -14.35 -11.55
C VAL A 42 24.79 -14.89 -10.26
N ASP A 43 25.07 -14.24 -9.12
CA ASP A 43 24.42 -14.58 -7.87
C ASP A 43 22.92 -14.31 -8.01
N TRP A 44 22.16 -15.40 -8.14
CA TRP A 44 20.71 -15.44 -8.12
C TRP A 44 20.09 -14.44 -7.13
N ARG A 45 20.68 -14.28 -5.94
CA ARG A 45 20.13 -13.39 -4.91
C ARG A 45 20.24 -11.92 -5.30
N GLU A 46 21.35 -11.51 -5.89
CA GLU A 46 21.56 -10.12 -6.30
C GLU A 46 20.52 -9.70 -7.34
N GLU A 47 20.24 -10.56 -8.31
CA GLU A 47 19.20 -10.31 -9.31
C GLU A 47 17.81 -10.24 -8.66
N ILE A 48 17.46 -11.19 -7.80
CA ILE A 48 16.16 -11.17 -7.11
C ILE A 48 15.99 -9.88 -6.31
N PHE A 49 17.02 -9.45 -5.57
CA PHE A 49 16.95 -8.21 -4.78
C PHE A 49 16.90 -6.97 -5.66
N PHE A 50 17.63 -6.95 -6.78
CA PHE A 50 17.54 -5.90 -7.77
C PHE A 50 16.12 -5.78 -8.35
N GLN A 51 15.48 -6.92 -8.65
CA GLN A 51 14.12 -6.96 -9.20
C GLN A 51 13.07 -6.53 -8.18
N ILE A 52 13.21 -6.94 -6.91
CA ILE A 52 12.37 -6.42 -5.82
C ILE A 52 12.53 -4.90 -5.72
N LYS A 53 13.77 -4.40 -5.71
CA LYS A 53 14.06 -2.96 -5.63
C LYS A 53 13.49 -2.18 -6.81
N SER A 54 13.49 -2.76 -8.00
CA SER A 54 13.01 -2.10 -9.22
C SER A 54 11.49 -2.18 -9.42
N SER A 55 10.81 -3.04 -8.66
CA SER A 55 9.36 -3.24 -8.77
C SER A 55 8.57 -2.22 -7.96
N ASP A 56 7.43 -1.81 -8.50
CA ASP A 56 6.45 -0.94 -7.85
C ASP A 56 5.56 -1.71 -6.87
N LEU A 57 5.22 -2.96 -7.25
CA LEU A 57 4.32 -3.83 -6.50
C LEU A 57 4.93 -5.23 -6.36
N ILE A 58 4.90 -5.74 -5.12
CA ILE A 58 5.27 -7.13 -4.81
C ILE A 58 3.99 -7.92 -4.56
N VAL A 59 3.68 -8.87 -5.44
CA VAL A 59 2.53 -9.76 -5.30
C VAL A 59 2.99 -11.09 -4.71
N LEU A 60 2.40 -11.49 -3.58
CA LEU A 60 2.67 -12.79 -2.98
C LEU A 60 1.56 -13.76 -3.34
N LEU A 61 1.89 -14.87 -3.99
CA LEU A 61 0.97 -15.98 -4.23
C LEU A 61 1.24 -17.04 -3.15
N ILE A 62 0.54 -16.91 -2.02
CA ILE A 62 0.77 -17.73 -0.83
C ILE A 62 0.01 -19.05 -0.97
N THR A 63 0.71 -20.04 -1.49
CA THR A 63 0.31 -21.46 -1.55
C THR A 63 0.86 -22.22 -0.35
N SER A 64 0.54 -23.52 -0.23
CA SER A 64 0.98 -24.35 0.89
C SER A 64 2.50 -24.46 1.02
N GLU A 65 3.22 -24.58 -0.10
CA GLU A 65 4.68 -24.65 -0.10
C GLU A 65 5.35 -23.27 0.01
N TYR A 66 4.63 -22.16 -0.25
CA TYR A 66 5.16 -20.81 -0.06
C TYR A 66 5.65 -20.59 1.37
N SER A 67 4.80 -20.91 2.34
CA SER A 67 5.06 -20.65 3.76
C SER A 67 6.08 -21.60 4.39
N ARG A 68 6.55 -22.60 3.61
CA ARG A 68 7.61 -23.54 3.98
C ARG A 68 8.96 -23.19 3.33
N SER A 69 9.02 -22.15 2.49
CA SER A 69 10.20 -21.81 1.70
C SER A 69 10.98 -20.65 2.32
N ASP A 70 12.19 -20.92 2.81
CA ASP A 70 13.10 -19.91 3.38
C ASP A 70 13.38 -18.77 2.40
N SER A 71 13.54 -19.08 1.11
CA SER A 71 13.76 -18.08 0.07
C SER A 71 12.56 -17.11 -0.07
N GLN A 72 11.33 -17.58 0.13
CA GLN A 72 10.15 -16.69 0.10
C GLN A 72 10.11 -15.78 1.33
N TYR A 73 10.56 -16.27 2.50
CA TYR A 73 10.72 -15.43 3.68
C TYR A 73 11.79 -14.34 3.47
N GLU A 74 12.91 -14.65 2.81
CA GLU A 74 13.94 -13.66 2.47
C GLU A 74 13.39 -12.57 1.54
N ILE A 75 12.67 -12.96 0.49
CA ILE A 75 12.00 -12.03 -0.43
C ILE A 75 11.02 -11.12 0.30
N LEU A 76 10.16 -11.68 1.16
CA LEU A 76 9.18 -10.91 1.93
C LEU A 76 9.87 -9.91 2.88
N ARG A 77 10.89 -10.35 3.61
CA ARG A 77 11.65 -9.46 4.52
C ARG A 77 12.35 -8.34 3.76
N GLU A 78 12.92 -8.63 2.59
CA GLU A 78 13.59 -7.62 1.80
C GLU A 78 12.61 -6.60 1.21
N ALA A 79 11.46 -7.06 0.72
CA ALA A 79 10.38 -6.18 0.28
C ALA A 79 9.88 -5.26 1.42
N GLN A 80 9.73 -5.79 2.63
CA GLN A 80 9.37 -5.01 3.82
C GLN A 80 10.44 -3.98 4.19
N ARG A 81 11.72 -4.39 4.17
CA ARG A 81 12.86 -3.50 4.47
C ARG A 81 12.94 -2.33 3.48
N LEU A 82 12.64 -2.59 2.21
CA LEU A 82 12.58 -1.59 1.15
C LEU A 82 11.26 -0.80 1.11
N LEU A 83 10.36 -1.00 2.09
CA LEU A 83 9.05 -0.36 2.19
C LEU A 83 8.21 -0.49 0.91
N LYS A 84 8.33 -1.65 0.24
CA LYS A 84 7.56 -1.93 -0.97
C LYS A 84 6.08 -2.10 -0.65
N VAL A 85 5.24 -1.79 -1.63
CA VAL A 85 3.82 -2.15 -1.55
C VAL A 85 3.72 -3.65 -1.79
N ILE A 86 3.14 -4.36 -0.83
CA ILE A 86 3.01 -5.82 -0.85
C ILE A 86 1.52 -6.15 -0.92
N LEU A 87 1.14 -6.97 -1.90
CA LEU A 87 -0.23 -7.45 -2.10
C LEU A 87 -0.26 -8.98 -1.94
N PRO A 88 -0.64 -9.49 -0.76
CA PRO A 88 -0.70 -10.92 -0.51
C PRO A 88 -2.03 -11.55 -0.94
N PHE A 89 -1.97 -12.58 -1.77
CA PHE A 89 -3.08 -13.48 -2.06
C PHE A 89 -2.86 -14.82 -1.34
N ARG A 90 -3.78 -15.17 -0.43
CA ARG A 90 -3.81 -16.49 0.22
C ARG A 90 -4.62 -17.43 -0.65
N ILE A 91 -3.94 -18.43 -1.21
CA ILE A 91 -4.56 -19.42 -2.08
C ILE A 91 -5.05 -20.59 -1.24
N ASN A 92 -6.33 -20.92 -1.38
CA ASN A 92 -7.05 -21.88 -0.54
C ASN A 92 -6.83 -21.55 0.95
N ASP A 93 -6.67 -22.58 1.78
CA ASP A 93 -6.38 -22.45 3.20
C ASP A 93 -4.88 -22.45 3.52
N ALA A 94 -4.01 -22.10 2.57
CA ALA A 94 -2.56 -22.08 2.78
C ALA A 94 -2.18 -21.35 4.08
N PRO A 95 -1.29 -21.91 4.92
CA PRO A 95 -0.86 -21.25 6.14
C PRO A 95 -0.21 -19.91 5.79
N LEU A 96 -0.50 -18.85 6.54
CA LEU A 96 0.15 -17.56 6.32
C LEU A 96 1.55 -17.57 6.94
N PRO A 97 2.58 -17.05 6.25
CA PRO A 97 3.92 -16.96 6.82
C PRO A 97 3.91 -15.95 7.98
N PRO A 98 4.50 -16.27 9.15
CA PRO A 98 4.51 -15.35 10.30
C PRO A 98 5.10 -13.96 9.99
N ALA A 99 6.06 -13.90 9.07
CA ALA A 99 6.67 -12.65 8.61
C ALA A 99 5.68 -11.70 7.91
N LEU A 100 4.50 -12.18 7.49
CA LEU A 100 3.44 -11.32 6.95
C LEU A 100 2.89 -10.35 8.00
N GLY A 101 3.01 -10.70 9.29
CA GLY A 101 2.56 -9.88 10.41
C GLY A 101 1.06 -9.58 10.32
N ASN A 102 0.71 -8.30 10.44
CA ASN A 102 -0.68 -7.83 10.43
C ASN A 102 -1.22 -7.51 9.01
N MET A 103 -0.46 -7.80 7.94
CA MET A 103 -0.94 -7.54 6.58
C MET A 103 -2.10 -8.46 6.25
N ARG A 104 -3.21 -7.87 5.77
CA ARG A 104 -4.38 -8.64 5.34
C ARG A 104 -4.12 -9.28 3.98
N ALA A 105 -4.21 -10.61 3.91
CA ALA A 105 -4.23 -11.35 2.66
C ALA A 105 -5.63 -11.43 2.06
N ILE A 106 -5.73 -11.24 0.74
CA ILE A 106 -6.94 -11.50 -0.03
C ILE A 106 -7.06 -13.02 -0.20
N ARG A 107 -8.19 -13.59 0.21
CA ARG A 107 -8.42 -15.04 0.11
C ARG A 107 -8.95 -15.38 -1.28
N ILE A 108 -8.34 -16.39 -1.90
CA ILE A 108 -8.72 -16.96 -3.20
C ILE A 108 -8.97 -18.45 -2.97
N GLN A 109 -10.19 -18.92 -3.18
CA GLN A 109 -10.58 -20.31 -2.94
C GLN A 109 -10.66 -21.13 -4.23
N ASP A 110 -10.95 -20.47 -5.35
CA ASP A 110 -11.00 -21.11 -6.66
C ASP A 110 -10.24 -20.25 -7.66
N VAL A 111 -8.96 -20.57 -7.83
CA VAL A 111 -8.04 -19.83 -8.69
C VAL A 111 -8.55 -19.73 -10.11
N GLU A 112 -9.18 -20.77 -10.64
CA GLU A 112 -9.64 -20.79 -12.04
C GLU A 112 -10.81 -19.84 -12.24
N ARG A 113 -11.73 -19.77 -11.28
CA ARG A 113 -12.88 -18.84 -11.33
C ARG A 113 -12.52 -17.42 -10.94
N GLU A 114 -11.49 -17.24 -10.10
CA GLU A 114 -11.16 -15.95 -9.50
C GLU A 114 -9.95 -15.27 -10.18
N LEU A 115 -9.37 -15.84 -11.23
CA LEU A 115 -8.19 -15.28 -11.91
C LEU A 115 -8.38 -13.81 -12.36
N ASP A 116 -9.54 -13.49 -12.92
CA ASP A 116 -9.89 -12.11 -13.33
C ASP A 116 -9.98 -11.17 -12.13
N TYR A 117 -10.43 -11.68 -10.98
CA TYR A 117 -10.49 -10.93 -9.74
C TYR A 117 -9.08 -10.61 -9.21
N LEU A 118 -8.14 -11.58 -9.25
CA LEU A 118 -6.74 -11.33 -8.90
C LEU A 118 -6.16 -10.21 -9.77
N GLN A 119 -6.36 -10.29 -11.09
CA GLN A 119 -5.87 -9.29 -12.04
C GLN A 119 -6.47 -7.90 -11.76
N THR A 120 -7.77 -7.85 -11.43
CA THR A 120 -8.47 -6.61 -11.10
C THR A 120 -7.89 -5.96 -9.84
N GLU A 121 -7.64 -6.73 -8.78
CA GLU A 121 -7.07 -6.21 -7.54
C GLU A 121 -5.61 -5.74 -7.70
N ILE A 122 -4.82 -6.46 -8.51
CA ILE A 122 -3.46 -6.02 -8.86
C ILE A 122 -3.52 -4.69 -9.62
N SER A 123 -4.36 -4.59 -10.64
CA SER A 123 -4.51 -3.37 -11.45
C SER A 123 -4.98 -2.19 -10.59
N ARG A 124 -5.96 -2.41 -9.72
CA ARG A 124 -6.44 -1.41 -8.75
C ARG A 124 -5.32 -0.92 -7.85
N THR A 125 -4.52 -1.84 -7.31
CA THR A 125 -3.39 -1.51 -6.42
C THR A 125 -2.33 -0.69 -7.15
N VAL A 126 -1.98 -1.06 -8.38
CA VAL A 126 -1.05 -0.29 -9.21
C VAL A 126 -1.56 1.14 -9.45
N GLN A 127 -2.85 1.30 -9.76
CA GLN A 127 -3.45 2.64 -9.92
C GLN A 127 -3.40 3.46 -8.63
N GLN A 128 -3.63 2.83 -7.47
CA GLN A 128 -3.50 3.50 -6.17
C GLN A 128 -2.06 3.96 -5.91
N ILE A 129 -1.05 3.15 -6.26
CA ILE A 129 0.36 3.52 -6.15
C ILE A 129 0.66 4.74 -7.04
N ALA A 130 0.26 4.69 -8.31
CA ALA A 130 0.49 5.77 -9.26
C ALA A 130 -0.14 7.11 -8.82
N ASN A 131 -1.29 7.04 -8.14
CA ASN A 131 -2.02 8.22 -7.69
C ASN A 131 -1.54 8.79 -6.34
N ARG A 132 -0.66 8.09 -5.60
CA ARG A 132 -0.17 8.56 -4.28
C ARG A 132 0.70 9.81 -4.36
N GLU A 133 1.69 9.83 -5.26
CA GLU A 133 2.63 10.96 -5.37
C GLU A 133 1.94 12.28 -5.77
N PRO A 134 1.12 12.33 -6.84
CA PRO A 134 0.38 13.55 -7.18
C PRO A 134 -0.60 13.96 -6.09
N GLY A 135 -1.26 13.00 -5.44
CA GLY A 135 -2.19 13.25 -4.34
C GLY A 135 -1.53 13.94 -3.15
N LEU A 136 -0.35 13.44 -2.73
CA LEU A 136 0.40 14.01 -1.62
C LEU A 136 0.90 15.43 -1.94
N LEU A 137 1.45 15.64 -3.15
CA LEU A 137 1.91 16.96 -3.58
C LEU A 137 0.77 17.98 -3.66
N ASN A 138 -0.38 17.58 -4.16
CA ASN A 138 -1.57 18.44 -4.20
C ASN A 138 -2.06 18.78 -2.78
N GLN A 139 -2.05 17.81 -1.87
CA GLN A 139 -2.45 18.01 -0.48
C GLN A 139 -1.48 18.95 0.26
N ILE A 140 -0.18 18.78 0.09
CA ILE A 140 0.85 19.67 0.67
C ILE A 140 0.69 21.08 0.10
N SER A 141 0.55 21.20 -1.22
CA SER A 141 0.39 22.49 -1.90
C SER A 141 -0.87 23.24 -1.43
N GLY A 142 -2.00 22.54 -1.32
CA GLY A 142 -3.24 23.10 -0.79
C GLY A 142 -3.11 23.58 0.66
N SER A 143 -2.46 22.77 1.51
CA SER A 143 -2.20 23.13 2.92
C SER A 143 -1.32 24.38 3.03
N LEU A 144 -0.26 24.47 2.21
CA LEU A 144 0.62 25.65 2.16
C LEU A 144 -0.11 26.90 1.67
N GLN A 145 -1.01 26.76 0.70
CA GLN A 145 -1.79 27.89 0.20
C GLN A 145 -2.74 28.43 1.27
N GLN A 146 -3.43 27.54 1.98
CA GLN A 146 -4.31 27.93 3.08
C GLN A 146 -3.55 28.65 4.20
N ILE A 147 -2.35 28.17 4.56
CA ILE A 147 -1.49 28.84 5.54
C ILE A 147 -1.10 30.25 5.06
N LYS A 148 -0.75 30.42 3.78
CA LYS A 148 -0.41 31.74 3.22
C LYS A 148 -1.59 32.70 3.31
N ASP A 149 -2.79 32.23 2.98
CA ASP A 149 -4.00 33.05 3.01
C ASP A 149 -4.35 33.47 4.45
N ASP A 150 -4.21 32.55 5.41
CA ASP A 150 -4.41 32.83 6.84
C ASP A 150 -3.41 33.85 7.38
N VAL A 151 -2.13 33.73 7.02
CA VAL A 151 -1.08 34.71 7.40
C VAL A 151 -1.39 36.08 6.80
N LYS A 152 -1.78 36.13 5.51
CA LYS A 152 -2.15 37.38 4.84
C LYS A 152 -3.33 38.07 5.52
N LYS A 153 -4.36 37.30 5.88
CA LYS A 153 -5.55 37.80 6.59
C LYS A 153 -5.23 38.34 7.99
N ARG A 154 -4.30 37.71 8.70
CA ARG A 154 -3.81 38.20 10.00
C ARG A 154 -3.01 39.50 9.84
N LEU A 155 -2.17 39.59 8.82
CA LEU A 155 -1.37 40.79 8.54
C LEU A 155 -2.19 41.96 7.99
N SER A 156 -3.30 41.71 7.30
CA SER A 156 -4.21 42.75 6.81
C SER A 156 -5.17 43.31 7.86
N GLY A 157 -5.04 42.90 9.14
CA GLY A 157 -5.84 43.44 10.24
C GLY A 157 -7.30 42.97 10.30
N GLU A 158 -7.68 41.97 9.49
CA GLU A 158 -9.06 41.45 9.46
C GLU A 158 -9.40 40.49 10.62
N THR A 159 -8.46 40.26 11.54
CA THR A 159 -8.77 39.57 12.79
C THR A 159 -9.28 40.61 13.78
N ARG A 160 -10.61 40.72 13.92
CA ARG A 160 -11.23 41.44 15.04
C ARG A 160 -10.65 40.88 16.32
N ILE A 161 -9.80 41.66 16.99
CA ILE A 161 -9.56 41.47 18.42
C ILE A 161 -10.92 41.73 19.07
N ILE A 162 -11.54 40.68 19.57
CA ILE A 162 -12.59 40.80 20.58
C ILE A 162 -11.88 41.45 21.77
N SER A 163 -12.04 42.77 21.90
CA SER A 163 -11.55 43.50 23.06
C SER A 163 -12.30 42.97 24.28
N GLU A 164 -11.57 42.46 25.26
CA GLU A 164 -12.06 42.28 26.63
C GLU A 164 -12.67 43.62 27.09
N GLY A 165 -14.00 43.68 27.15
CA GLY A 165 -14.72 44.92 27.43
C GLY A 165 -16.22 44.74 27.68
N ASP A 166 -16.83 43.64 27.23
CA ASP A 166 -18.23 43.32 27.50
C ASP A 166 -18.33 42.05 28.37
N GLU A 167 -17.83 42.10 29.60
CA GLU A 167 -18.40 41.25 30.65
C GLU A 167 -19.69 41.93 31.16
N PRO A 168 -20.86 41.28 31.07
CA PRO A 168 -22.06 41.80 31.71
C PRO A 168 -21.82 41.82 33.22
N ARG A 169 -21.99 43.00 33.85
CA ARG A 169 -21.93 43.11 35.32
C ARG A 169 -22.83 42.04 35.95
N PRO A 170 -22.36 41.28 36.94
CA PRO A 170 -23.21 40.36 37.67
C PRO A 170 -24.34 41.13 38.35
N GLN A 171 -25.58 40.73 38.08
CA GLN A 171 -26.76 41.32 38.74
C GLN A 171 -26.72 40.99 40.24
N PRO A 172 -27.09 41.93 41.12
CA PRO A 172 -27.11 41.69 42.55
C PRO A 172 -28.15 40.60 42.91
N PRO A 173 -27.89 39.79 43.95
CA PRO A 173 -28.72 38.64 44.29
C PRO A 173 -30.12 39.10 44.69
N GLN A 174 -31.14 38.49 44.09
CA GLN A 174 -32.53 38.70 44.47
C GLN A 174 -32.81 37.99 45.80
N THR A 175 -33.18 38.78 46.82
CA THR A 175 -33.60 38.28 48.12
C THR A 175 -34.91 37.49 47.97
N PRO A 176 -35.06 36.29 48.59
CA PRO A 176 -36.32 35.57 48.54
C PRO A 176 -37.35 36.32 49.41
N GLY A 177 -38.42 36.80 48.78
CA GLY A 177 -39.59 37.32 49.48
C GLY A 177 -40.21 36.22 50.34
N LYS A 178 -40.41 36.53 51.62
CA LYS A 178 -41.21 35.73 52.55
C LYS A 178 -42.71 36.00 52.30
N ASN A 179 -43.46 34.90 52.43
CA ASN A 179 -44.92 34.71 52.46
C ASN A 179 -45.65 34.62 51.12
#